data_AF-A0A955IEB3-F1
#
_entry.id   AF-A0A955IEB3-F1
#
_cell.length_a   1.000
_cell.length_b   1.000
_cell.length_c   1.000
_cell.angle_alpha   90.00
_cell.angle_beta   90.00
_cell.angle_gamma   90.00
#
_symmetry.space_group_name_H-M   'P 1'
#
loop_
_entity.id
_entity.type
_entity.pdbx_description
1 polymer ?
#
loop_
_entity_poly.entity_id
_entity_poly.type
_entity_poly.pdbx_seq_one_letter_code
_entity_poly.pdbx_strand_id
1 'polypeptide(L)' 'MTKFEDKDTRYYLDLNLRTREIVAWGYDQRERLVDEQVLEAPFHRVFLTKGQYNKLDQRKREIGRSRRER' A
#
# COMPACT_ATOMS: atom_id res chain seq x y z
N MET A 1 4.94 -6.40 15.95
CA MET A 1 6.32 -6.27 15.44
C MET A 1 6.43 -4.94 14.71
N THR A 2 7.27 -4.03 15.18
CA THR A 2 7.53 -2.74 14.53
C THR A 2 8.33 -3.03 13.27
N LYS A 3 7.75 -2.84 12.07
CA LYS A 3 8.50 -2.99 10.83
C LYS A 3 9.58 -1.89 10.79
N PHE A 4 10.84 -2.27 10.62
CA PHE A 4 11.96 -1.32 10.54
C PHE A 4 11.99 -0.69 9.14
N GLU A 5 11.90 0.65 9.09
CA GLU A 5 12.03 1.41 7.85
C GLU A 5 13.48 1.87 7.67
N ASP A 6 14.10 1.45 6.58
CA ASP A 6 15.41 1.90 6.11
C ASP A 6 15.39 2.28 4.62
N LYS A 7 16.58 2.48 4.04
CA LYS A 7 16.79 2.81 2.62
C LYS A 7 16.22 1.79 1.64
N ASP A 8 16.04 0.54 2.07
CA ASP A 8 15.58 -0.57 1.24
C ASP A 8 14.07 -0.82 1.39
N THR A 9 13.41 -0.05 2.27
CA THR A 9 11.95 0.02 2.33
C THR A 9 11.35 0.49 1.00
N ARG A 10 10.33 -0.22 0.53
CA ARG A 10 9.50 0.21 -0.59
C ARG A 10 8.04 0.22 -0.17
N TYR A 11 7.36 1.29 -0.54
CA TYR A 11 5.93 1.46 -0.33
C TYR A 11 5.21 1.03 -1.60
N TYR A 12 4.04 0.43 -1.45
CA TYR A 12 3.26 -0.06 -2.57
C TYR A 12 1.77 0.11 -2.34
N LEU A 13 1.02 0.11 -3.43
CA LEU A 13 -0.41 -0.18 -3.46
C LEU A 13 -0.67 -1.27 -4.49
N ASP A 14 -1.66 -2.12 -4.22
CA ASP A 14 -2.11 -3.17 -5.12
C ASP A 14 -3.50 -2.80 -5.66
N LEU A 15 -3.64 -2.89 -6.98
CA LEU A 15 -4.87 -2.55 -7.72
C LEU A 15 -5.47 -3.80 -8.35
N ASN A 16 -6.78 -3.89 -8.34
CA ASN A 16 -7.50 -4.77 -9.27
C ASN A 16 -7.74 -4.01 -10.58
N LEU A 17 -7.07 -4.40 -11.66
CA LEU A 17 -7.17 -3.70 -12.95
C LEU A 17 -8.57 -3.81 -13.59
N ARG A 18 -9.38 -4.80 -13.20
CA ARG A 18 -10.75 -4.97 -13.70
C ARG A 18 -11.72 -4.02 -13.01
N THR A 19 -11.66 -3.92 -11.69
CA THR A 19 -12.60 -3.08 -10.91
C THR A 19 -12.10 -1.66 -10.69
N ARG A 20 -10.80 -1.42 -10.93
CA ARG A 20 -10.09 -0.16 -10.65
C ARG A 20 -10.04 0.18 -9.16
N GLU A 21 -10.20 -0.82 -8.30
CA GLU A 21 -10.17 -0.66 -6.85
C GLU A 21 -8.79 -0.92 -6.28
N ILE A 22 -8.47 -0.19 -5.21
CA ILE A 22 -7.30 -0.48 -4.37
C ILE A 22 -7.68 -1.66 -3.47
N VAL A 23 -6.94 -2.77 -3.59
CA VAL A 23 -7.18 -3.98 -2.79
C VAL A 23 -6.29 -4.06 -1.56
N ALA A 24 -5.08 -3.51 -1.64
CA ALA A 24 -4.15 -3.42 -0.52
C ALA A 24 -3.17 -2.25 -0.71
N TRP A 25 -2.52 -1.83 0.38
CA TRP A 25 -1.31 -1.01 0.32
C TRP A 25 -0.48 -1.24 1.58
N GLY A 26 0.82 -1.01 1.48
CA GLY A 26 1.73 -1.28 2.57
C GLY A 26 3.16 -0.89 2.26
N TYR A 27 4.07 -1.41 3.07
CA TYR A 27 5.49 -1.32 2.86
C TYR A 27 6.18 -2.57 3.38
N ASP A 28 7.27 -2.92 2.71
CA ASP A 28 8.21 -3.94 3.15
C ASP A 28 9.61 -3.68 2.57
N GLN A 29 10.53 -4.56 2.92
CA GLN A 29 11.90 -4.56 2.41
C GLN A 29 11.93 -5.01 0.95
N ARG A 30 12.76 -4.35 0.13
CA ARG A 30 12.86 -4.61 -1.32
C ARG A 30 13.00 -6.10 -1.64
N GLU A 31 13.84 -6.82 -0.91
CA GLU A 31 14.11 -8.24 -1.15
C GLU A 31 12.84 -9.10 -1.01
N ARG A 32 12.08 -8.88 0.07
CA ARG A 32 10.81 -9.60 0.30
C ARG A 32 9.76 -9.28 -0.76
N LEU A 33 9.73 -8.04 -1.23
CA LEU A 33 8.77 -7.61 -2.25
C LEU A 33 9.09 -8.17 -3.64
N VAL A 34 10.32 -8.62 -3.89
CA VAL A 34 10.68 -9.33 -5.12
C VAL A 34 10.10 -10.75 -5.10
N ASP A 35 10.15 -11.43 -3.95
CA ASP A 35 9.57 -12.76 -3.80
C ASP A 35 8.03 -12.71 -3.84
N GLU A 36 7.43 -11.66 -3.28
CA GLU A 36 5.99 -11.41 -3.29
C GLU A 36 5.46 -10.77 -4.59
N GLN A 37 6.32 -10.51 -5.58
CA GLN A 37 5.97 -9.66 -6.73
C GLN A 37 5.03 -10.32 -7.73
N VAL A 38 4.87 -11.65 -7.67
CA VAL A 38 3.95 -12.39 -8.53
C VAL A 38 2.52 -12.23 -8.02
N LEU A 39 1.94 -11.07 -8.32
CA LEU A 39 0.50 -10.89 -8.26
C LEU A 39 -0.12 -11.48 -9.52
N GLU A 40 -0.95 -12.50 -9.36
CA GLU A 40 -1.71 -13.07 -10.47
C GLU A 40 -2.72 -12.06 -11.03
N ALA A 41 -3.03 -12.19 -12.32
CA ALA A 41 -4.06 -11.35 -12.93
C ALA A 41 -5.41 -11.50 -12.19
N PRO A 42 -6.18 -10.40 -12.01
CA PRO A 42 -6.02 -9.07 -12.60
C PRO A 42 -5.31 -8.06 -11.67
N PHE A 43 -4.50 -8.52 -10.72
CA PHE A 43 -3.88 -7.65 -9.72
C PHE A 43 -2.56 -7.06 -10.20
N HIS A 44 -2.29 -5.81 -9.84
CA HIS A 44 -1.06 -5.12 -10.19
C HIS A 44 -0.55 -4.26 -9.05
N ARG A 45 0.76 -4.33 -8.78
CA ARG A 45 1.45 -3.57 -7.75
C ARG A 45 2.06 -2.30 -8.32
N VAL A 46 1.75 -1.17 -7.70
CA VAL A 46 2.34 0.14 -8.02
C VAL A 46 3.20 0.59 -6.85
N PHE A 47 4.47 0.87 -7.13
CA PHE A 47 5.40 1.40 -6.13
C PHE A 47 5.19 2.90 -5.91
N LEU A 48 5.31 3.31 -4.65
CA LEU A 48 5.06 4.67 -4.19
C LEU A 48 6.31 5.25 -3.52
N THR A 49 6.42 6.57 -3.59
CA THR A 49 7.26 7.32 -2.66
C THR A 49 6.65 7.33 -1.25
N LYS A 50 7.48 7.51 -0.22
CA LYS A 50 7.03 7.68 1.17
C LYS A 50 5.97 8.78 1.31
N GLY A 51 6.15 9.90 0.60
CA GLY A 51 5.20 11.01 0.61
C GLY A 51 3.82 10.64 0.04
N GLN A 52 3.78 9.89 -1.06
CA GLN A 52 2.51 9.38 -1.62
C GLN A 52 1.82 8.38 -0.68
N TYR A 53 2.58 7.45 -0.11
CA TYR A 53 2.08 6.50 0.88
C TYR A 53 1.47 7.21 2.09
N ASN A 54 2.17 8.20 2.66
CA ASN A 54 1.67 8.97 3.80
C ASN A 54 0.34 9.67 3.52
N LYS A 55 0.13 10.17 2.29
CA LYS A 55 -1.15 10.77 1.87
C LYS A 55 -2.28 9.74 1.86
N LEU A 56 -2.03 8.50 1.42
CA LEU A 56 -3.01 7.42 1.47
C LEU A 56 -3.37 7.07 2.93
N ASP A 57 -2.37 6.93 3.80
CA ASP A 57 -2.58 6.62 5.21
C ASP A 57 -3.29 7.74 5.99
N GLN A 58 -3.03 9.00 5.64
CA GLN A 58 -3.79 10.13 6.16
C GLN A 58 -5.26 10.04 5.72
N ARG A 59 -5.51 9.82 4.43
CA ARG A 59 -6.87 9.75 3.88
C ARG A 59 -7.70 8.62 4.52
N LYS A 60 -7.09 7.45 4.74
CA LYS A 60 -7.74 6.33 5.45
C LYS A 60 -8.17 6.72 6.87
N ARG A 61 -7.31 7.44 7.60
CA ARG A 61 -7.62 7.91 8.96
C ARG A 61 -8.77 8.92 8.96
N GLU A 62 -8.79 9.86 8.02
CA GLU A 62 -9.87 10.84 7.87
C GLU A 62 -11.22 10.15 7.62
N ILE A 63 -11.29 9.22 6.67
CA ILE A 63 -12.51 8.46 6.36
C ILE A 63 -12.98 7.64 7.57
N GLY A 64 -12.04 7.04 8.32
CA GLY A 64 -12.34 6.29 9.53
C GLY A 64 -12.95 7.15 10.64
N ARG A 65 -12.49 8.40 10.82
CA ARG A 65 -13.07 9.35 11.78
C ARG A 65 -14.48 9.76 11.40
N SER A 66 -14.71 10.13 10.14
CA SER A 66 -16.04 10.53 9.64
C SER A 66 -17.11 9.41 9.65
N ARG A 67 -16.72 8.16 9.93
CA ARG A 67 -17.65 7.03 10.15
C ARG A 67 -17.98 6.81 11.64
N ARG A 68 -17.16 7.31 12.56
CA ARG A 68 -17.39 7.19 14.01
C ARG A 68 -18.24 8.33 14.58
N GLU A 69 -18.32 9.44 13.85
CA GLU A 69 -19.08 10.65 14.20
C GLU A 69 -20.50 10.68 13.61
N ARG A 70 -20.90 9.61 12.90
CA ARG A 70 -22.26 9.38 12.38
C ARG A 70 -22.88 8.21 13.10
#